data_AF-A0A7C5CG31-F1
#
_entry.id   AF-A0A7C5CG31-F1
#
_cell.length_a   1.000
_cell.length_b   1.000
_cell.length_c   1.000
_cell.angle_alpha   90.00
_cell.angle_beta   90.00
_cell.angle_gamma   90.00
#
_symmetry.space_group_name_H-M   'P 1'
#
loop_
_entity.id
_entity.type
_entity.pdbx_description
1 polymer ?
#
loop_
_entity_poly.entity_id
_entity_poly.type
_entity_poly.pdbx_seq_one_letter_code
_entity_poly.pdbx_strand_id
1 'polypeptide(L)' 'MYLDSIIGAKPLIGGLEPKIGDKFIKIISIDGFPMESSPNILNNLNLMDFEYRFSNRFIYLDQSEALSLLDKERRKW' A
#
# COMPACT_ATOMS: atom_id res chain seq x y z
N MET A 1 10.47 26.91 5.71
CA MET A 1 10.56 25.78 6.66
C MET A 1 10.18 24.53 5.86
N TYR A 2 11.07 23.55 5.74
CA TYR A 2 10.82 22.40 4.88
C TYR A 2 9.96 21.36 5.62
N LEU A 3 8.91 20.85 4.98
CA LEU A 3 7.88 20.02 5.61
C LEU A 3 8.43 18.66 6.09
N ASP A 4 9.47 18.17 5.42
CA ASP A 4 10.25 16.99 5.80
C ASP A 4 10.95 17.16 7.17
N SER A 5 11.35 18.37 7.55
CA SER A 5 11.97 18.62 8.86
C SER A 5 10.99 18.57 10.04
N ILE A 6 9.68 18.58 9.76
CA ILE A 6 8.60 18.48 10.77
C ILE A 6 7.96 17.08 10.74
N ILE A 7 7.87 16.45 9.57
CA ILE A 7 7.19 15.17 9.37
C ILE A 7 8.16 13.96 9.42
N GLY A 8 9.45 14.16 9.16
CA GLY A 8 10.46 13.10 9.05
C GLY A 8 11.39 13.02 10.25
N ALA A 9 10.90 12.61 11.42
CA ALA A 9 11.77 12.49 12.62
C ALA A 9 11.40 11.35 13.57
N LYS A 10 10.55 10.41 13.16
CA LYS A 10 10.18 9.25 13.99
C LYS A 10 10.88 7.98 13.48
N PRO A 11 11.54 7.20 14.36
CA PRO A 11 12.18 5.96 13.95
C PRO A 11 11.13 4.97 13.45
N LEU A 12 11.41 4.32 12.32
CA LEU A 12 10.65 3.18 11.83
C LEU A 12 11.28 1.90 12.37
N ILE A 13 10.56 1.20 13.24
CA ILE A 13 10.92 -0.13 13.74
C ILE A 13 10.19 -1.15 12.87
N GLY A 14 10.93 -2.06 12.24
CA GLY A 14 10.37 -3.16 11.45
C GLY A 14 10.21 -4.46 12.26
N GLY A 15 10.05 -5.59 11.57
CA GLY A 15 9.97 -6.92 12.18
C GLY A 15 8.54 -7.32 12.59
N LEU A 16 8.41 -8.13 13.64
CA LEU A 16 7.14 -8.70 14.10
C LEU A 16 6.17 -7.66 14.68
N GLU A 17 6.71 -6.61 15.31
CA GLU A 17 5.96 -5.53 15.96
C GLU A 17 6.36 -4.17 15.39
N PRO A 18 5.96 -3.87 14.14
CA PRO A 18 6.41 -2.65 13.48
C PRO A 18 5.80 -1.40 14.11
N LYS A 19 6.61 -0.34 14.22
CA LYS A 19 6.23 0.94 14.84
C LYS A 19 6.80 2.13 14.08
N ILE A 20 6.12 3.27 14.14
CA ILE A 20 6.66 4.57 13.75
C ILE A 20 6.65 5.45 15.02
N GLY A 21 7.83 5.72 15.57
CA GLY A 21 7.95 6.27 16.91
C GLY A 21 7.30 5.33 17.92
N ASP A 22 6.33 5.85 18.67
CA ASP A 22 5.61 5.09 19.70
C ASP A 22 4.27 4.50 19.20
N LYS A 23 3.92 4.72 17.93
CA LYS A 23 2.69 4.18 17.31
C LYS A 23 2.96 2.83 16.66
N PHE A 24 2.26 1.79 17.10
CA PHE A 24 2.22 0.52 16.36
C PHE A 24 1.53 0.70 15.02
N ILE A 25 2.06 0.06 13.99
CA ILE A 25 1.48 0.06 12.65
C ILE A 25 1.16 -1.36 12.21
N LYS A 26 0.19 -1.50 11.31
CA LYS A 26 -0.10 -2.74 10.58
C LYS A 26 -0.22 -2.41 9.11
N ILE A 27 0.18 -3.35 8.27
CA ILE A 27 0.16 -3.21 6.82
C ILE A 27 -0.84 -4.22 6.29
N ILE A 28 -1.77 -3.75 5.47
CA ILE A 28 -2.73 -4.58 4.75
C ILE A 28 -2.36 -4.52 3.27
N SER A 29 -2.10 -5.67 2.67
CA SER A 29 -1.97 -5.81 1.22
C SER A 29 -3.33 -6.16 0.63
N ILE A 30 -3.69 -5.52 -0.48
CA ILE A 30 -4.88 -5.84 -1.24
C ILE A 30 -4.43 -6.69 -2.43
N ASP A 31 -4.76 -7.98 -2.42
CA ASP A 31 -4.28 -8.93 -3.41
C ASP A 31 -5.04 -8.84 -4.75
N GLY A 32 -6.21 -8.22 -4.75
CA GLY A 32 -7.02 -8.06 -5.96
C GLY A 32 -8.10 -7.01 -5.80
N PHE A 33 -8.51 -6.46 -6.94
CA PHE A 33 -9.65 -5.55 -7.04
C PHE A 33 -10.81 -6.24 -7.77
N PRO A 34 -12.05 -5.76 -7.58
CA PRO A 34 -13.20 -6.24 -8.36
C PRO A 34 -13.00 -6.03 -9.87
N MET A 35 -13.72 -6.82 -10.69
CA MET A 35 -13.66 -6.69 -12.16
C MET A 35 -14.16 -5.34 -12.68
N GLU A 36 -15.10 -4.72 -11.98
CA GLU A 36 -15.63 -3.39 -12.29
C GLU A 36 -15.25 -2.42 -11.19
N SER A 37 -14.90 -1.19 -11.58
CA SER A 37 -14.60 -0.12 -10.64
C SER A 37 -15.58 1.03 -10.80
N SER A 38 -15.85 1.70 -9.70
CA SER A 38 -16.66 2.92 -9.65
C SER A 38 -15.91 4.00 -8.88
N PRO A 39 -16.21 5.29 -9.12
CA PRO A 39 -15.67 6.36 -8.30
C PRO A 39 -15.94 6.07 -6.81
N ASN A 40 -14.93 6.30 -5.97
CA ASN A 40 -15.02 6.11 -4.51
C ASN A 40 -15.27 4.67 -4.04
N ILE A 41 -14.93 3.64 -4.83
CA ILE A 41 -15.10 2.23 -4.44
C ILE A 41 -14.41 1.85 -3.11
N LEU A 42 -13.38 2.60 -2.68
CA LEU A 42 -12.66 2.40 -1.41
C LEU A 42 -13.04 3.40 -0.31
N ASN A 43 -14.14 4.15 -0.46
CA ASN A 43 -14.48 5.22 0.49
C ASN A 43 -14.70 4.74 1.92
N ASN A 44 -15.13 3.49 2.10
CA ASN A 44 -15.29 2.92 3.43
C ASN A 44 -13.98 2.89 4.23
N LEU A 45 -12.82 2.85 3.56
CA LEU A 45 -11.51 2.99 4.23
C LEU A 45 -11.35 4.39 4.84
N ASN A 46 -11.81 5.44 4.16
CA ASN A 46 -11.77 6.83 4.65
C ASN A 46 -12.66 7.05 5.89
N LEU A 47 -13.63 6.17 6.13
CA LEU A 47 -14.60 6.26 7.23
C LEU A 47 -14.17 5.47 8.47
N MET A 48 -13.00 4.82 8.44
CA MET A 48 -12.50 4.05 9.58
C MET A 48 -12.08 4.98 10.73
N ASP A 49 -12.28 4.53 11.97
CA ASP A 49 -11.94 5.28 13.20
C ASP A 49 -10.44 5.32 13.51
N PHE A 50 -9.57 5.13 12.52
CA PHE A 50 -8.13 5.17 12.69
C PHE A 50 -7.42 5.84 11.51
N GLU A 51 -6.28 6.47 11.82
CA GLU A 51 -5.39 7.04 10.82
C GLU A 51 -4.82 5.92 9.95
N TYR A 52 -4.95 6.03 8.64
CA TYR A 52 -4.26 5.16 7.70
C TYR A 52 -3.61 5.98 6.59
N ARG A 53 -2.63 5.35 5.94
CA ARG A 53 -1.97 5.89 4.75
C ARG A 53 -2.19 4.93 3.61
N PHE A 54 -2.90 5.38 2.57
CA PHE A 54 -2.95 4.64 1.32
C PHE A 54 -1.61 4.80 0.59
N SER A 55 -1.05 3.69 0.13
CA SER A 55 0.22 3.68 -0.61
C SER A 55 0.07 2.78 -1.82
N ASN A 56 0.20 3.36 -3.02
CA ASN A 56 0.33 2.61 -4.25
C ASN A 56 1.80 2.64 -4.70
N ARG A 57 2.36 1.47 -5.01
CA ARG A 57 3.74 1.35 -5.50
C ARG A 57 3.71 0.76 -6.90
N PHE A 58 4.21 1.53 -7.86
CA PHE A 58 4.51 1.03 -9.19
C PHE A 58 5.87 0.33 -9.16
N ILE A 59 5.92 -0.88 -9.70
CA ILE A 59 7.16 -1.64 -9.88
C ILE A 59 7.44 -1.63 -11.38
N TYR A 60 8.53 -0.97 -11.77
CA TYR A 60 8.98 -0.99 -13.15
C TYR A 60 9.67 -2.34 -13.40
N LEU A 61 9.18 -3.04 -14.42
CA LEU A 61 9.70 -4.35 -14.82
C LEU A 61 10.13 -4.27 -16.28
N ASP A 62 11.09 -5.12 -16.65
CA ASP A 62 11.38 -5.34 -18.06
C ASP A 62 10.17 -5.96 -18.77
N GLN A 63 10.05 -5.72 -20.07
CA GLN A 63 8.93 -6.22 -20.87
C GLN A 63 8.78 -7.75 -20.75
N SER A 64 9.88 -8.50 -20.75
CA SER A 64 9.84 -9.96 -20.66
C SER A 64 9.32 -10.46 -19.31
N GLU A 65 9.75 -9.81 -18.22
CA GLU A 65 9.32 -10.12 -16.85
C GLU A 65 7.85 -9.76 -16.63
N ALA A 66 7.44 -8.59 -17.10
CA ALA A 66 6.05 -8.13 -17.01
C ALA A 66 5.08 -9.10 -17.69
N LEU A 67 5.40 -9.57 -18.91
CA LEU A 67 4.58 -10.53 -19.64
C LEU A 67 4.44 -11.87 -18.90
N SER A 68 5.55 -12.39 -18.36
CA SER A 68 5.54 -13.63 -17.57
C SER A 68 4.64 -13.53 -16.33
N LEU A 69 4.70 -12.40 -15.61
CA LEU A 69 3.83 -12.16 -14.45
C LEU A 69 2.37 -12.02 -14.85
N LEU A 70 2.07 -11.30 -15.94
CA LEU A 70 0.70 -11.17 -16.45
C LEU A 70 0.11 -12.53 -16.84
N ASP A 71 0.86 -13.38 -17.52
CA ASP A 71 0.41 -14.73 -17.89
C ASP A 71 0.23 -15.66 -16.68
N LYS A 72 0.97 -15.42 -15.59
CA LYS A 72 0.76 -16.12 -14.32
C LYS A 72 -0.53 -15.67 -13.64
N GLU A 73 -0.79 -14.37 -13.56
CA GLU A 73 -2.01 -13.86 -12.93
C GLU A 73 -3.26 -14.17 -13.77
N ARG A 74 -3.20 -14.12 -15.11
CA ARG A 74 -4.29 -14.53 -16.01
C ARG A 74 -4.73 -15.98 -15.83
N ARG A 75 -3.84 -16.88 -15.36
CA ARG A 75 -4.19 -18.29 -15.09
C ARG A 75 -4.93 -18.49 -13.77
N LYS A 76 -4.87 -17.53 -12.85
CA LYS A 76 -5.62 -17.56 -11.58
C LYS A 76 -7.02 -16.98 -11.71
N TRP A 77 -7.25 -16.17 -12.75
CA TRP A 77 -8.54 -15.61 -13.12
C TRP A 77 -9.31 -16.61 -13.99
#